data_AF-A0A3D5W829-F1
#
_entry.id   AF-A0A3D5W829-F1
#
_cell.length_a   1.000
_cell.length_b   1.000
_cell.length_c   1.000
_cell.angle_alpha   90.00
_cell.angle_beta   90.00
_cell.angle_gamma   90.00
#
_symmetry.space_group_name_H-M   'P 1'
#
loop_
_entity.id
_entity.type
_entity.pdbx_description
1 polymer ?
#
loop_
_entity_poly.entity_id
_entity_poly.type
_entity_poly.pdbx_seq_one_letter_code
_entity_poly.pdbx_strand_id
1 'polypeptide(L)'
;MREILEELERRREAARQGGGQDRVAAQHAKGKLTARERIGVLLDESSFEEWDVFVEHRCADFDMAEKAVPGDGVVTGHGTVNGRTVFVFSQDFTVFGGSLSEAHAGKICKVMDHAMRVGAPVIGLNDSGGARIQEGIDSLAGYAEVFQRNVLASGVIPQISMIMGPCAGGAVYSPAITDFVFMVRDTSYMYVTGPEVVKTVTHETVTHEELGGATTHSSRSGVADGAFDNDIDALLGLRRLVDFLPASNVDDVPQREPVDPVDRSEPSLDTLVPDNPNKPYDMHELITKVVDDGDFFELKPDFAGNILIGFGRMGGSTVGVVANQPMVLAGCLDIQSSVKAARFVRFCDAFGIPIVTFVDGPCFLPGTAQE
;
A
#
# COMPACT_ATOMS: atom_id res chain seq x y z
N MET A 1 6.54 31.47 30.87
CA MET A 1 5.58 30.90 29.89
C MET A 1 6.04 31.15 28.46
N ARG A 2 6.38 32.39 28.08
CA ARG A 2 6.93 32.70 26.74
C ARG A 2 8.21 31.92 26.39
N GLU A 3 9.20 31.87 27.29
CA GLU A 3 10.44 31.11 27.07
C GLU A 3 10.20 29.60 26.87
N ILE A 4 9.21 29.02 27.56
CA ILE A 4 8.85 27.59 27.42
C ILE A 4 8.22 27.32 26.05
N LEU A 5 7.40 28.25 25.56
CA LEU A 5 6.80 28.14 24.22
C LEU A 5 7.85 28.30 23.12
N GLU A 6 8.77 29.26 23.27
CA GLU A 6 9.89 29.44 22.34
C GLU A 6 10.80 28.19 22.30
N GLU A 7 11.08 27.58 23.45
CA GLU A 7 11.83 26.31 23.53
C GLU A 7 11.07 25.14 22.90
N LEU A 8 9.75 25.06 23.09
CA LEU A 8 8.92 24.04 22.46
C LEU A 8 8.95 24.15 20.93
N GLU A 9 8.78 25.37 20.38
CA GLU A 9 8.87 25.59 18.93
C GLU A 9 10.25 25.27 18.38
N ARG A 10 11.32 25.62 19.12
CA ARG A 10 12.69 25.23 18.75
C ARG A 10 12.86 23.71 18.67
N ARG A 11 12.31 22.95 19.63
CA ARG A 11 12.36 21.48 19.63
C ARG A 11 11.52 20.87 18.51
N ARG A 12 10.34 21.44 18.23
CA ARG A 12 9.50 21.01 17.11
C ARG A 12 10.24 21.19 15.79
N GLU A 13 10.87 22.34 15.60
CA GLU A 13 11.63 22.60 14.38
C GLU A 13 12.83 21.67 14.23
N ALA A 14 13.57 21.41 15.31
CA ALA A 14 14.65 20.43 15.31
C ALA A 14 14.17 19.01 14.96
N ALA A 15 13.02 18.57 15.50
CA ALA A 15 12.44 17.27 15.19
C ALA A 15 11.95 17.17 13.73
N ARG A 16 11.50 18.27 13.13
CA ARG A 16 11.08 18.31 11.72
C ARG A 16 12.25 18.19 10.74
N GLN A 17 13.45 18.56 11.16
CA GLN A 17 14.65 18.44 10.31
C GLN A 17 15.11 17.00 10.10
N GLY A 18 14.63 16.04 10.89
CA GLY A 18 14.95 14.61 10.74
C GLY A 18 16.46 14.37 10.74
N GLY A 19 16.98 13.74 9.69
CA GLY A 19 18.40 13.48 9.50
C GLY A 19 19.26 14.68 9.07
N GLY A 20 18.67 15.88 8.96
CA GLY A 20 19.34 17.12 8.54
C GLY A 20 19.18 17.44 7.05
N GLN A 21 19.41 18.71 6.70
CA GLN A 21 19.16 19.25 5.36
C GLN A 21 19.93 18.52 4.24
N ASP A 22 21.17 18.11 4.49
CA ASP A 22 21.97 17.38 3.49
C ASP A 22 21.34 16.04 3.11
N ARG A 23 20.74 15.34 4.09
CA ARG A 23 20.06 14.06 3.85
C ARG A 23 18.72 14.25 3.15
N VAL A 24 18.00 15.33 3.48
CA VAL A 24 16.78 15.73 2.76
C VAL A 24 17.10 16.04 1.29
N ALA A 25 18.15 16.83 1.03
CA ALA A 25 18.59 17.13 -0.33
C ALA A 25 19.00 15.85 -1.08
N ALA A 26 19.66 14.90 -0.42
CA ALA A 26 20.00 13.61 -1.01
C ALA A 26 18.77 12.72 -1.31
N GLN A 27 17.72 12.81 -0.50
CA GLN A 27 16.43 12.14 -0.75
C GLN A 27 15.74 12.76 -1.98
N HIS A 28 15.63 14.09 -2.04
CA HIS A 28 15.06 14.80 -3.19
C HIS A 28 15.84 14.57 -4.48
N ALA A 29 17.18 14.50 -4.41
CA ALA A 29 18.03 14.20 -5.57
C ALA A 29 17.76 12.81 -6.18
N LYS A 30 17.13 11.90 -5.43
CA LYS A 30 16.68 10.59 -5.91
C LYS A 30 15.22 10.60 -6.42
N GLY A 31 14.59 11.76 -6.50
CA GLY A 31 13.19 11.90 -6.90
C GLY A 31 12.17 11.46 -5.84
N LYS A 32 12.60 11.30 -4.58
CA LYS A 32 11.75 10.85 -3.47
C LYS A 32 11.36 12.01 -2.58
N LEU A 33 10.13 12.00 -2.09
CA LEU A 33 9.69 12.92 -1.04
C LEU A 33 10.21 12.48 0.34
N THR A 34 10.22 13.41 1.29
CA THR A 34 10.43 13.10 2.72
C THR A 34 9.16 12.52 3.35
N ALA A 35 9.29 11.89 4.52
CA ALA A 35 8.15 11.32 5.25
C ALA A 35 7.02 12.34 5.51
N ARG A 36 7.37 13.57 5.89
CA ARG A 36 6.41 14.63 6.19
C ARG A 36 5.77 15.22 4.93
N GLU A 37 6.52 15.37 3.85
CA GLU A 37 5.98 15.78 2.55
C GLU A 37 4.98 14.76 2.01
N ARG A 38 5.26 13.47 2.14
CA ARG A 38 4.32 12.39 1.75
C ARG A 38 3.02 12.45 2.53
N ILE A 39 3.10 12.65 3.85
CA ILE A 39 1.90 12.85 4.69
C ILE A 39 1.12 14.10 4.26
N GLY A 40 1.82 15.20 3.93
CA GLY A 40 1.19 16.45 3.48
C GLY A 40 0.47 16.33 2.14
N VAL A 41 0.89 15.43 1.25
CA VAL A 41 0.18 15.12 0.00
C VAL A 41 -0.98 14.16 0.23
N LEU A 42 -0.79 13.18 1.12
CA LEU A 42 -1.80 12.15 1.40
C LEU A 42 -3.02 12.72 2.13
N LEU A 43 -2.80 13.48 3.19
CA LEU A 43 -3.87 13.94 4.09
C LEU A 43 -4.44 15.28 3.64
N ASP A 44 -5.68 15.55 4.04
CA ASP A 44 -6.32 16.84 3.81
C ASP A 44 -5.55 17.96 4.52
N GLU A 45 -5.55 19.14 3.90
CA GLU A 45 -4.81 20.30 4.40
C GLU A 45 -5.16 20.60 5.87
N SER A 46 -4.14 20.78 6.70
CA SER A 46 -4.27 21.06 8.13
C SER A 46 -5.04 20.02 8.96
N SER A 47 -5.18 18.78 8.48
CA SER A 47 -5.83 17.69 9.23
C SER A 47 -4.88 16.83 10.06
N PHE A 48 -3.58 16.86 9.77
CA PHE A 48 -2.61 15.96 10.41
C PHE A 48 -2.32 16.35 11.86
N GLU A 49 -2.62 15.44 12.78
CA GLU A 49 -2.18 15.52 14.17
C GLU A 49 -1.12 14.45 14.43
N GLU A 50 0.11 14.93 14.63
CA GLU A 50 1.28 14.10 14.86
C GLU A 50 1.42 13.70 16.33
N TRP A 51 1.75 12.43 16.55
CA TRP A 51 2.02 11.86 17.86
C TRP A 51 3.49 11.50 18.04
N ASP A 52 3.95 11.51 19.29
CA ASP A 52 5.26 10.96 19.67
C ASP A 52 6.44 11.63 18.93
N VAL A 53 6.31 12.93 18.65
CA VAL A 53 7.30 13.75 17.92
C VAL A 53 8.68 13.73 18.58
N PHE A 54 8.72 13.64 19.92
CA PHE A 54 9.95 13.71 20.71
C PHE A 54 10.40 12.36 21.28
N VAL A 55 9.81 11.25 20.82
CA VAL A 55 10.27 9.92 21.23
C VAL A 55 11.67 9.65 20.66
N GLU A 56 12.54 9.09 21.48
CA GLU A 56 13.91 8.71 21.12
C GLU A 56 14.12 7.23 21.46
N HIS A 57 15.07 6.57 20.78
CA HIS A 57 15.44 5.19 21.13
C HIS A 57 16.13 5.14 22.49
N ARG A 58 16.17 3.94 23.09
CA ARG A 58 16.84 3.69 24.38
C ARG A 58 18.11 2.83 24.25
N CYS A 59 18.53 2.53 23.03
CA CYS A 59 19.75 1.77 22.74
C CYS A 59 21.00 2.48 23.29
N ALA A 60 21.81 1.74 24.04
CA ALA A 60 23.12 2.21 24.53
C ALA A 60 24.31 1.53 23.84
N ASP A 61 24.06 0.47 23.07
CA ASP A 61 25.08 -0.28 22.34
C ASP A 61 25.55 0.47 21.09
N PHE A 62 26.73 0.13 20.56
CA PHE A 62 27.27 0.65 19.29
C PHE A 62 27.31 2.19 19.18
N ASP A 63 27.61 2.88 20.29
CA ASP A 63 27.62 4.34 20.41
C ASP A 63 26.26 5.01 20.10
N MET A 64 25.15 4.28 20.19
CA MET A 64 23.81 4.82 19.94
C MET A 64 23.38 5.81 21.01
N ALA A 65 23.86 5.68 22.26
CA ALA A 65 23.49 6.57 23.37
C ALA A 65 23.73 8.07 23.08
N GLU A 66 24.72 8.38 22.24
CA GLU A 66 25.07 9.76 21.87
C GLU A 66 24.37 10.23 20.58
N LYS A 67 23.62 9.36 19.92
CA LYS A 67 23.00 9.57 18.61
C LYS A 67 21.49 9.44 18.69
N ALA A 68 20.85 10.25 19.54
CA ALA A 68 19.39 10.30 19.62
C ALA A 68 18.82 11.34 18.65
N VAL A 69 17.84 10.94 17.84
CA VAL A 69 17.10 11.84 16.95
C VAL A 69 15.62 11.77 17.32
N PRO A 70 14.97 12.92 17.65
CA PRO A 70 13.55 12.95 17.96
C PRO A 70 12.69 12.33 16.86
N GLY A 71 11.73 11.51 17.28
CA GLY A 71 10.81 10.77 16.42
C GLY A 71 11.30 9.37 16.04
N ASP A 72 12.59 9.06 16.24
CA ASP A 72 13.22 7.76 16.00
C ASP A 72 13.03 7.17 14.58
N GLY A 73 12.93 8.06 13.59
CA GLY A 73 12.87 7.71 12.17
C GLY A 73 11.51 7.26 11.65
N VAL A 74 10.42 7.54 12.38
CA VAL A 74 9.06 7.41 11.86
C VAL A 74 8.18 8.57 12.33
N VAL A 75 7.42 9.13 11.39
CA VAL A 75 6.37 10.12 11.65
C VAL A 75 5.05 9.36 11.78
N THR A 76 4.30 9.59 12.85
CA THR A 76 3.10 8.83 13.19
C THR A 76 1.98 9.74 13.62
N GLY A 77 0.74 9.40 13.26
CA GLY A 77 -0.42 10.16 13.72
C GLY A 77 -1.68 9.76 12.99
N HIS A 78 -2.60 10.72 12.90
CA HIS A 78 -3.85 10.58 12.18
C HIS A 78 -4.23 11.91 11.53
N GLY A 79 -5.14 11.84 10.57
CA GLY A 79 -5.75 13.01 9.94
C GLY A 79 -6.94 12.56 9.11
N THR A 80 -7.26 13.30 8.06
CA THR A 80 -8.38 12.93 7.18
C THR A 80 -7.94 12.79 5.73
N VAL A 81 -8.61 11.88 5.01
CA VAL A 81 -8.59 11.81 3.54
C VAL A 81 -10.03 11.98 3.08
N ASN A 82 -10.28 13.07 2.34
CA ASN A 82 -11.63 13.44 1.90
C ASN A 82 -12.63 13.53 3.08
N GLY A 83 -12.17 14.09 4.20
CA GLY A 83 -12.94 14.26 5.43
C GLY A 83 -13.08 13.00 6.30
N ARG A 84 -12.57 11.84 5.87
CA ARG A 84 -12.67 10.57 6.61
C ARG A 84 -11.39 10.30 7.39
N THR A 85 -11.51 9.94 8.65
CA THR A 85 -10.35 9.68 9.52
C THR A 85 -9.52 8.51 9.02
N VAL A 86 -8.21 8.72 8.93
CA VAL A 86 -7.22 7.67 8.66
C VAL A 86 -6.04 7.80 9.60
N PHE A 87 -5.45 6.67 9.93
CA PHE A 87 -4.21 6.58 10.69
C PHE A 87 -3.04 6.38 9.73
N VAL A 88 -1.91 7.03 10.02
CA VAL A 88 -0.75 6.97 9.13
C VAL A 88 0.55 6.86 9.92
N PHE A 89 1.47 6.06 9.38
CA PHE A 89 2.88 6.15 9.71
C PHE A 89 3.70 6.31 8.44
N SER A 90 4.72 7.16 8.49
CA SER A 90 5.64 7.38 7.38
C SER A 90 7.08 7.31 7.87
N GLN A 91 7.85 6.38 7.30
CA GLN A 91 9.23 6.14 7.70
C GLN A 91 10.14 7.19 7.09
N ASP A 92 10.99 7.79 7.92
CA ASP A 92 11.95 8.80 7.51
C ASP A 92 13.32 8.15 7.25
N PHE A 93 13.60 7.89 5.98
CA PHE A 93 14.86 7.29 5.55
C PHE A 93 16.08 8.14 5.92
N THR A 94 15.91 9.45 6.15
CA THR A 94 17.02 10.33 6.53
C THR A 94 17.53 10.02 7.94
N VAL A 95 16.70 9.42 8.81
CA VAL A 95 17.03 9.08 10.20
C VAL A 95 17.39 7.59 10.29
N PHE A 96 18.67 7.28 10.49
CA PHE A 96 19.20 5.91 10.54
C PHE A 96 18.73 4.98 9.40
N GLY A 97 18.52 5.52 8.20
CA GLY A 97 18.02 4.73 7.06
C GLY A 97 16.58 4.26 7.22
N GLY A 98 15.78 4.92 8.07
CA GLY A 98 14.43 4.50 8.43
C GLY A 98 14.41 3.16 9.18
N SER A 99 15.54 2.73 9.75
CA SER A 99 15.66 1.41 10.39
C SER A 99 14.75 1.29 11.62
N LEU A 100 14.07 0.15 11.72
CA LEU A 100 13.11 -0.12 12.77
C LEU A 100 13.82 -0.53 14.07
N SER A 101 13.62 0.27 15.10
CA SER A 101 14.00 0.08 16.50
C SER A 101 12.80 -0.28 17.37
N GLU A 102 13.03 -0.56 18.65
CA GLU A 102 11.98 -0.74 19.65
C GLU A 102 11.04 0.48 19.73
N ALA A 103 11.59 1.69 19.82
CA ALA A 103 10.78 2.90 19.97
C ALA A 103 10.07 3.29 18.66
N HIS A 104 10.71 3.10 17.50
CA HIS A 104 10.06 3.22 16.19
C HIS A 104 8.87 2.28 16.05
N ALA A 105 9.05 0.99 16.38
CA ALA A 105 7.97 0.01 16.36
C ALA A 105 6.85 0.36 17.33
N GLY A 106 7.19 0.82 18.55
CA GLY A 106 6.23 1.26 19.55
C GLY A 106 5.32 2.40 19.06
N LYS A 107 5.87 3.34 18.29
CA LYS A 107 5.08 4.41 17.65
C LYS A 107 4.10 3.86 16.61
N ILE A 108 4.55 2.96 15.73
CA ILE A 108 3.68 2.32 14.73
C ILE A 108 2.57 1.51 15.44
N CYS A 109 2.93 0.72 16.45
CA CYS A 109 1.99 -0.06 17.25
C CYS A 109 0.92 0.83 17.89
N LYS A 110 1.28 2.00 18.44
CA LYS A 110 0.31 2.95 18.99
C LYS A 110 -0.71 3.40 17.94
N VAL A 111 -0.26 3.74 16.74
CA VAL A 111 -1.14 4.16 15.63
C VAL A 111 -2.10 3.05 15.25
N MET A 112 -1.60 1.82 15.08
CA MET A 112 -2.43 0.65 14.75
C MET A 112 -3.44 0.33 15.87
N ASP A 113 -3.02 0.39 17.14
CA ASP A 113 -3.91 0.16 18.28
C ASP A 113 -5.05 1.18 18.33
N HIS A 114 -4.78 2.45 17.98
CA HIS A 114 -5.82 3.49 17.94
C HIS A 114 -6.73 3.33 16.72
N ALA A 115 -6.17 3.02 15.54
CA ALA A 115 -6.92 2.73 14.32
C ALA A 115 -7.95 1.61 14.56
N MET A 116 -7.53 0.51 15.20
CA MET A 116 -8.41 -0.59 15.55
C MET A 116 -9.49 -0.21 16.57
N ARG A 117 -9.19 0.66 17.54
CA ARG A 117 -10.16 1.09 18.57
C ARG A 117 -11.29 1.94 18.00
N VAL A 118 -11.00 2.78 17.01
CA VAL A 118 -11.99 3.68 16.42
C VAL A 118 -12.58 3.19 15.12
N GLY A 119 -12.08 2.07 14.56
CA GLY A 119 -12.54 1.53 13.30
C GLY A 119 -12.15 2.41 12.11
N ALA A 120 -10.88 2.77 12.00
CA ALA A 120 -10.37 3.59 10.90
C ALA A 120 -9.23 2.89 10.14
N PRO A 121 -9.07 3.14 8.82
CA PRO A 121 -7.99 2.58 8.04
C PRO A 121 -6.61 3.00 8.57
N VAL A 122 -5.62 2.12 8.37
CA VAL A 122 -4.20 2.42 8.64
C VAL A 122 -3.37 2.35 7.36
N ILE A 123 -2.57 3.40 7.14
CA ILE A 123 -1.72 3.56 5.96
C ILE A 123 -0.26 3.58 6.39
N GLY A 124 0.53 2.65 5.87
CA GLY A 124 1.98 2.61 6.02
C GLY A 124 2.68 3.18 4.79
N LEU A 125 3.48 4.23 4.97
CA LEU A 125 4.35 4.79 3.93
C LEU A 125 5.79 4.35 4.22
N ASN A 126 6.22 3.29 3.54
CA ASN A 126 7.40 2.51 3.89
C ASN A 126 8.62 2.97 3.09
N ASP A 127 9.70 3.27 3.81
CA ASP A 127 11.00 3.72 3.27
C ASP A 127 12.08 3.40 4.32
N SER A 128 12.43 2.11 4.41
CA SER A 128 13.26 1.56 5.49
C SER A 128 14.27 0.55 4.99
N GLY A 129 15.52 0.74 5.41
CA GLY A 129 16.61 -0.22 5.19
C GLY A 129 16.44 -1.56 5.92
N GLY A 130 15.43 -1.71 6.79
CA GLY A 130 15.16 -2.94 7.52
C GLY A 130 15.36 -2.82 9.03
N ALA A 131 15.84 -3.88 9.67
CA ALA A 131 16.08 -3.93 11.11
C ALA A 131 17.23 -3.00 11.52
N ARG A 132 17.09 -2.31 12.66
CA ARG A 132 18.21 -1.60 13.28
C ARG A 132 19.13 -2.61 13.96
N ILE A 133 20.18 -2.99 13.26
CA ILE A 133 21.14 -4.02 13.69
C ILE A 133 21.73 -3.72 15.07
N GLN A 134 21.94 -2.44 15.39
CA GLN A 134 22.48 -1.98 16.66
C GLN A 134 21.59 -2.35 17.86
N GLU A 135 20.29 -2.53 17.66
CA GLU A 135 19.33 -2.93 18.69
C GLU A 135 19.08 -4.45 18.74
N GLY A 136 19.66 -5.21 17.80
CA GLY A 136 19.61 -6.67 17.81
C GLY A 136 18.19 -7.23 17.94
N ILE A 137 17.96 -7.97 19.04
CA ILE A 137 16.68 -8.65 19.28
C ILE A 137 15.52 -7.69 19.53
N ASP A 138 15.77 -6.49 20.05
CA ASP A 138 14.70 -5.51 20.34
C ASP A 138 14.08 -5.00 19.04
N SER A 139 14.89 -4.85 17.99
CA SER A 139 14.40 -4.55 16.63
C SER A 139 13.51 -5.67 16.08
N LEU A 140 13.90 -6.93 16.27
CA LEU A 140 13.12 -8.09 15.83
C LEU A 140 11.82 -8.26 16.63
N ALA A 141 11.85 -8.01 17.94
CA ALA A 141 10.67 -7.97 18.78
C ALA A 141 9.71 -6.85 18.34
N GLY A 142 10.25 -5.67 18.00
CA GLY A 142 9.47 -4.58 17.42
C GLY A 142 8.75 -4.98 16.13
N TYR A 143 9.42 -5.70 15.22
CA TYR A 143 8.77 -6.28 14.05
C TYR A 143 7.62 -7.23 14.41
N ALA A 144 7.86 -8.15 15.35
CA ALA A 144 6.85 -9.11 15.78
C ALA A 144 5.59 -8.43 16.33
N GLU A 145 5.73 -7.35 17.10
CA GLU A 145 4.62 -6.57 17.63
C GLU A 145 3.79 -5.87 16.55
N VAL A 146 4.44 -5.35 15.50
CA VAL A 146 3.75 -4.79 14.33
C VAL A 146 3.02 -5.89 13.56
N PHE A 147 3.67 -7.03 13.31
CA PHE A 147 3.06 -8.14 12.58
C PHE A 147 1.83 -8.70 13.30
N GLN A 148 1.92 -8.84 14.63
CA GLN A 148 0.82 -9.30 15.44
C GLN A 148 -0.40 -8.38 15.29
N ARG A 149 -0.20 -7.06 15.25
CA ARG A 149 -1.27 -6.09 15.02
C ARG A 149 -1.82 -6.15 13.60
N ASN A 150 -0.97 -6.36 12.59
CA ASN A 150 -1.48 -6.52 11.23
C ASN A 150 -2.44 -7.72 11.13
N VAL A 151 -2.08 -8.84 11.76
CA VAL A 151 -2.92 -10.05 11.81
C VAL A 151 -4.23 -9.78 12.55
N LEU A 152 -4.18 -9.09 13.69
CA LEU A 152 -5.37 -8.75 14.48
C LEU A 152 -6.30 -7.75 13.77
N ALA A 153 -5.75 -6.87 12.93
CA ALA A 153 -6.49 -5.89 12.14
C ALA A 153 -7.03 -6.44 10.80
N SER A 154 -6.58 -7.63 10.37
CA SER A 154 -6.94 -8.21 9.07
C SER A 154 -8.44 -8.51 8.98
N GLY A 155 -9.12 -7.89 8.02
CA GLY A 155 -10.58 -7.96 7.88
C GLY A 155 -11.35 -7.21 8.97
N VAL A 156 -10.70 -6.31 9.71
CA VAL A 156 -11.32 -5.43 10.72
C VAL A 156 -11.26 -3.98 10.29
N ILE A 157 -10.06 -3.49 9.97
CA ILE A 157 -9.83 -2.17 9.38
C ILE A 157 -9.00 -2.34 8.11
N PRO A 158 -9.20 -1.53 7.05
CA PRO A 158 -8.36 -1.60 5.87
C PRO A 158 -6.92 -1.23 6.20
N GLN A 159 -5.98 -2.05 5.75
CA GLN A 159 -4.55 -1.86 5.93
C GLN A 159 -3.89 -1.70 4.56
N ILE A 160 -3.25 -0.56 4.33
CA ILE A 160 -2.64 -0.24 3.03
C ILE A 160 -1.17 0.09 3.21
N SER A 161 -0.32 -0.57 2.43
CA SER A 161 1.12 -0.32 2.39
C SER A 161 1.52 0.34 1.08
N MET A 162 2.23 1.46 1.19
CA MET A 162 2.85 2.15 0.07
C MET A 162 4.36 2.07 0.21
N ILE A 163 5.02 1.32 -0.68
CA ILE A 163 6.47 1.16 -0.69
C ILE A 163 7.06 2.28 -1.55
N MET A 164 7.69 3.25 -0.89
CA MET A 164 8.23 4.46 -1.51
C MET A 164 9.75 4.55 -1.33
N GLY A 165 10.40 3.40 -1.17
CA GLY A 165 11.82 3.30 -0.87
C GLY A 165 12.28 1.87 -0.71
N PRO A 166 13.48 1.66 -0.14
CA PRO A 166 13.93 0.33 0.25
C PRO A 166 12.97 -0.30 1.26
N CYS A 167 12.76 -1.61 1.14
CA CYS A 167 12.05 -2.42 2.12
C CYS A 167 12.71 -3.80 2.16
N ALA A 168 13.66 -4.03 3.07
CA ALA A 168 14.48 -5.24 3.07
C ALA A 168 14.34 -6.06 4.35
N GLY A 169 14.47 -7.38 4.24
CA GLY A 169 14.48 -8.29 5.38
C GLY A 169 13.14 -8.29 6.11
N GLY A 170 13.16 -8.05 7.43
CA GLY A 170 11.95 -8.03 8.25
C GLY A 170 10.89 -7.01 7.78
N ALA A 171 11.31 -5.90 7.15
CA ALA A 171 10.42 -4.84 6.73
C ALA A 171 9.35 -5.29 5.72
N VAL A 172 9.62 -6.35 4.93
CA VAL A 172 8.69 -6.81 3.88
C VAL A 172 7.48 -7.56 4.41
N TYR A 173 7.57 -8.11 5.63
CA TYR A 173 6.53 -8.99 6.14
C TYR A 173 5.29 -8.25 6.57
N SER A 174 5.40 -7.02 7.10
CA SER A 174 4.22 -6.21 7.44
C SER A 174 3.42 -5.85 6.18
N PRO A 175 4.01 -5.30 5.10
CA PRO A 175 3.31 -5.12 3.83
C PRO A 175 2.68 -6.40 3.28
N ALA A 176 3.38 -7.53 3.35
CA ALA A 176 2.88 -8.81 2.83
C ALA A 176 1.59 -9.30 3.51
N ILE A 177 1.29 -8.81 4.72
CA ILE A 177 0.08 -9.15 5.48
C ILE A 177 -0.91 -7.99 5.61
N THR A 178 -0.64 -6.84 4.98
CA THR A 178 -1.64 -5.78 4.72
C THR A 178 -2.48 -6.10 3.49
N ASP A 179 -3.64 -5.46 3.33
CA ASP A 179 -4.60 -5.79 2.28
C ASP A 179 -4.09 -5.42 0.88
N PHE A 180 -3.53 -4.21 0.74
CA PHE A 180 -2.99 -3.70 -0.52
C PHE A 180 -1.55 -3.22 -0.38
N VAL A 181 -0.71 -3.56 -1.36
CA VAL A 181 0.69 -3.14 -1.47
C VAL A 181 0.89 -2.41 -2.79
N PHE A 182 1.14 -1.11 -2.73
CA PHE A 182 1.52 -0.32 -3.90
C PHE A 182 3.00 0.04 -3.85
N MET A 183 3.63 0.18 -5.01
CA MET A 183 5.05 0.50 -5.12
C MET A 183 5.28 1.67 -6.06
N VAL A 184 6.35 2.42 -5.84
CA VAL A 184 6.80 3.48 -6.76
C VAL A 184 7.92 2.94 -7.66
N ARG A 185 7.78 3.08 -8.98
CA ARG A 185 8.78 2.60 -9.95
C ARG A 185 10.12 3.30 -9.74
N ASP A 186 11.19 2.57 -10.00
CA ASP A 186 12.61 3.00 -9.99
C ASP A 186 13.17 3.49 -8.63
N THR A 187 12.32 3.81 -7.65
CA THR A 187 12.72 4.39 -6.37
C THR A 187 12.40 3.50 -5.17
N SER A 188 11.64 2.43 -5.40
CA SER A 188 11.25 1.46 -4.37
C SER A 188 11.59 0.03 -4.76
N TYR A 189 11.87 -0.80 -3.76
CA TYR A 189 12.11 -2.22 -3.94
C TYR A 189 11.85 -2.99 -2.64
N MET A 190 11.48 -4.27 -2.76
CA MET A 190 11.30 -5.15 -1.61
C MET A 190 11.87 -6.54 -1.82
N TYR A 191 12.52 -7.10 -0.80
CA TYR A 191 12.98 -8.50 -0.81
C TYR A 191 13.32 -8.97 0.60
N VAL A 192 13.19 -10.28 0.84
CA VAL A 192 13.59 -10.89 2.11
C VAL A 192 15.11 -10.88 2.26
N THR A 193 15.83 -11.25 1.20
CA THR A 193 17.29 -11.38 1.20
C THR A 193 17.88 -10.49 0.13
N GLY A 194 18.85 -9.65 0.48
CA GLY A 194 19.43 -8.68 -0.45
C GLY A 194 20.37 -9.30 -1.50
N PRO A 195 20.62 -8.58 -2.61
CA PRO A 195 21.41 -9.09 -3.73
C PRO A 195 22.84 -9.54 -3.36
N GLU A 196 23.46 -8.88 -2.38
CA GLU A 196 24.80 -9.25 -1.91
C GLU A 196 24.82 -10.66 -1.29
N VAL A 197 23.78 -11.02 -0.54
CA VAL A 197 23.65 -12.36 0.06
C VAL A 197 23.25 -13.40 -0.99
N VAL A 198 22.39 -13.03 -1.95
CA VAL A 198 22.07 -13.90 -3.09
C VAL A 198 23.35 -14.27 -3.84
N LYS A 199 24.22 -13.30 -4.11
CA LYS A 199 25.49 -13.52 -4.80
C LYS A 199 26.46 -14.43 -4.03
N THR A 200 26.54 -14.30 -2.71
CA THR A 200 27.46 -15.14 -1.92
C THR A 200 26.98 -16.58 -1.79
N VAL A 201 25.66 -16.81 -1.71
CA VAL A 201 25.08 -18.14 -1.48
C VAL A 201 24.79 -18.90 -2.77
N THR A 202 24.24 -18.22 -3.78
CA THR A 202 23.77 -18.86 -5.02
C THR A 202 24.67 -18.59 -6.22
N HIS A 203 25.65 -17.68 -6.07
CA HIS A 203 26.50 -17.17 -7.15
C HIS A 203 25.76 -16.42 -8.27
N GLU A 204 24.48 -16.10 -8.06
CA GLU A 204 23.68 -15.27 -8.96
C GLU A 204 24.00 -13.79 -8.73
N THR A 205 24.27 -13.05 -9.81
CA THR A 205 24.44 -11.59 -9.75
C THR A 205 23.18 -10.94 -10.30
N VAL A 206 22.46 -10.25 -9.41
CA VAL A 206 21.18 -9.60 -9.69
C VAL A 206 21.20 -8.19 -9.08
N THR A 207 20.56 -7.24 -9.72
CA THR A 207 20.41 -5.87 -9.18
C THR A 207 19.24 -5.77 -8.19
N HIS A 208 19.14 -4.67 -7.44
CA HIS A 208 17.99 -4.43 -6.55
C HIS A 208 16.66 -4.41 -7.33
N GLU A 209 16.64 -3.78 -8.51
CA GLU A 209 15.44 -3.66 -9.35
C GLU A 209 15.04 -5.01 -9.94
N GLU A 210 15.99 -5.79 -10.45
CA GLU A 210 15.69 -7.13 -10.98
C GLU A 210 15.20 -8.09 -9.89
N LEU A 211 15.78 -8.01 -8.68
CA LEU A 211 15.42 -8.90 -7.58
C LEU A 211 14.05 -8.58 -6.99
N GLY A 212 13.74 -7.31 -6.81
CA GLY A 212 12.57 -6.88 -6.03
C GLY A 212 12.05 -5.49 -6.36
N GLY A 213 12.31 -5.00 -7.58
CA GLY A 213 11.75 -3.74 -8.05
C GLY A 213 10.24 -3.76 -8.21
N ALA A 214 9.64 -2.58 -8.37
CA ALA A 214 8.20 -2.43 -8.52
C ALA A 214 7.65 -3.23 -9.71
N THR A 215 8.38 -3.28 -10.83
CA THR A 215 7.98 -4.06 -12.02
C THR A 215 8.00 -5.56 -11.75
N THR A 216 9.02 -6.08 -11.06
CA THR A 216 9.11 -7.49 -10.66
C THR A 216 7.93 -7.88 -9.76
N HIS A 217 7.54 -7.01 -8.83
CA HIS A 217 6.43 -7.30 -7.93
C HIS A 217 5.04 -7.12 -8.50
N SER A 218 4.86 -6.17 -9.42
CA SER A 218 3.57 -5.89 -10.07
C SER A 218 3.25 -6.82 -11.23
N SER A 219 4.25 -7.44 -11.88
CA SER A 219 4.03 -8.27 -13.08
C SER A 219 4.38 -9.75 -12.93
N ARG A 220 5.36 -10.10 -12.09
CA ARG A 220 5.87 -11.49 -11.99
C ARG A 220 5.47 -12.17 -10.70
N SER A 221 5.77 -11.57 -9.54
CA SER A 221 5.49 -12.22 -8.26
C SER A 221 4.04 -12.01 -7.77
N GLY A 222 3.36 -10.97 -8.26
CA GLY A 222 2.01 -10.62 -7.80
C GLY A 222 1.95 -10.08 -6.38
N VAL A 223 3.08 -9.70 -5.77
CA VAL A 223 3.12 -9.10 -4.42
C VAL A 223 2.54 -7.69 -4.43
N ALA A 224 2.84 -6.88 -5.43
CA ALA A 224 2.29 -5.53 -5.55
C ALA A 224 0.92 -5.56 -6.24
N ASP A 225 -0.01 -4.75 -5.74
CA ASP A 225 -1.35 -4.50 -6.29
C ASP A 225 -1.35 -3.40 -7.36
N GLY A 226 -0.27 -2.63 -7.44
CA GLY A 226 -0.03 -1.65 -8.50
C GLY A 226 1.34 -1.01 -8.36
N ALA A 227 1.82 -0.42 -9.45
CA ALA A 227 3.07 0.33 -9.49
C ALA A 227 2.84 1.69 -10.14
N PHE A 228 3.17 2.76 -9.41
CA PHE A 228 3.02 4.15 -9.82
C PHE A 228 4.36 4.74 -10.24
N ASP A 229 4.32 5.76 -11.10
CA ASP A 229 5.54 6.33 -11.69
C ASP A 229 6.31 7.24 -10.72
N ASN A 230 5.64 7.82 -9.73
CA ASN A 230 6.27 8.70 -8.74
C ASN A 230 5.45 8.79 -7.44
N ASP A 231 6.07 9.39 -6.41
CA ASP A 231 5.49 9.55 -5.08
C ASP A 231 4.14 10.31 -5.08
N ILE A 232 3.98 11.34 -5.93
CA ILE A 232 2.74 12.14 -5.97
C ILE A 232 1.59 11.31 -6.54
N ASP A 233 1.79 10.69 -7.70
CA ASP A 233 0.76 9.87 -8.34
C ASP A 233 0.35 8.69 -7.46
N ALA A 234 1.31 8.09 -6.76
CA ALA A 234 1.06 7.03 -5.80
C ALA A 234 0.16 7.48 -4.64
N LEU A 235 0.42 8.65 -4.07
CA LEU A 235 -0.36 9.18 -2.94
C LEU A 235 -1.74 9.66 -3.39
N LEU A 236 -1.87 10.25 -4.59
CA LEU A 236 -3.18 10.60 -5.16
C LEU A 236 -4.00 9.36 -5.51
N GLY A 237 -3.37 8.32 -6.07
CA GLY A 237 -4.00 7.02 -6.31
C GLY A 237 -4.47 6.36 -5.03
N LEU A 238 -3.69 6.48 -3.95
CA LEU A 238 -4.07 5.99 -2.63
C LEU A 238 -5.28 6.74 -2.06
N ARG A 239 -5.37 8.07 -2.23
CA ARG A 239 -6.56 8.84 -1.85
C ARG A 239 -7.81 8.33 -2.60
N ARG A 240 -7.68 8.07 -3.91
CA ARG A 240 -8.76 7.48 -4.72
C ARG A 240 -9.18 6.11 -4.20
N LEU A 241 -8.24 5.24 -3.83
CA LEU A 241 -8.57 3.94 -3.23
C LEU A 241 -9.33 4.07 -1.91
N VAL A 242 -8.86 4.94 -0.99
CA VAL A 242 -9.51 5.16 0.31
C VAL A 242 -10.98 5.55 0.14
N ASP A 243 -11.32 6.33 -0.90
CA ASP A 243 -12.71 6.71 -1.19
C ASP A 243 -13.64 5.54 -1.56
N PHE A 244 -13.10 4.44 -2.09
CA PHE A 244 -13.90 3.24 -2.36
C PHE A 244 -14.13 2.40 -1.11
N LEU A 245 -13.18 2.39 -0.18
CA LEU A 245 -13.20 1.46 0.95
C LEU A 245 -14.06 1.97 2.12
N PRO A 246 -14.79 1.09 2.84
CA PRO A 246 -15.38 1.43 4.14
C PRO A 246 -14.28 1.71 5.17
N ALA A 247 -14.64 2.34 6.30
CA ALA A 247 -13.65 2.66 7.34
C ALA A 247 -13.23 1.43 8.16
N SER A 248 -14.18 0.52 8.37
CA SER A 248 -13.99 -0.77 9.05
C SER A 248 -14.98 -1.82 8.51
N ASN A 249 -14.92 -3.04 9.05
CA ASN A 249 -15.82 -4.13 8.69
C ASN A 249 -17.25 -4.03 9.24
N VAL A 250 -17.54 -3.02 10.08
CA VAL A 250 -18.89 -2.74 10.59
C VAL A 250 -19.50 -1.48 9.98
N ASP A 251 -18.72 -0.70 9.23
CA ASP A 251 -19.20 0.48 8.52
C ASP A 251 -19.75 0.08 7.15
N ASP A 252 -20.79 0.80 6.71
CA ASP A 252 -21.31 0.64 5.36
C ASP A 252 -20.29 1.12 4.32
N VAL A 253 -20.41 0.60 3.10
CA VAL A 253 -19.63 1.10 1.95
C VAL A 253 -19.91 2.59 1.72
N PRO A 254 -18.90 3.41 1.39
CA PRO A 254 -19.11 4.82 1.13
C PRO A 254 -20.11 5.03 0.00
N GLN A 255 -21.11 5.88 0.25
CA GLN A 255 -22.06 6.33 -0.76
C GLN A 255 -21.73 7.73 -1.24
N ARG A 256 -21.82 7.92 -2.56
CA ARG A 256 -21.74 9.23 -3.22
C ARG A 256 -23.06 9.49 -3.93
N GLU A 257 -23.46 10.75 -4.03
CA GLU A 257 -24.59 11.12 -4.88
C GLU A 257 -24.29 10.73 -6.34
N PRO A 258 -25.06 9.81 -6.95
CA PRO A 258 -24.81 9.38 -8.30
C PRO A 258 -25.15 10.51 -9.28
N VAL A 259 -24.21 10.81 -10.18
CA VAL A 259 -24.44 11.72 -11.31
C VAL A 259 -24.77 10.95 -12.59
N ASP A 260 -24.37 9.68 -12.67
CA ASP A 260 -24.70 8.73 -13.74
C ASP A 260 -26.12 8.15 -13.50
N PRO A 261 -27.04 8.19 -14.48
CA PRO A 261 -28.36 7.59 -14.35
C PRO A 261 -28.30 6.07 -14.13
N VAL A 262 -28.95 5.59 -13.06
CA VAL A 262 -29.03 4.16 -12.72
C VAL A 262 -29.76 3.32 -13.78
N ASP A 263 -30.52 3.95 -14.67
CA ASP A 263 -31.25 3.35 -15.77
C ASP A 263 -30.58 3.60 -17.15
N ARG A 264 -29.30 4.02 -17.16
CA ARG A 264 -28.52 4.22 -18.39
C ARG A 264 -28.56 2.94 -19.23
N SER A 265 -28.97 3.11 -20.49
CA SER A 265 -28.91 2.07 -21.49
C SER A 265 -27.65 2.23 -22.34
N GLU A 266 -26.94 1.13 -22.62
CA GLU A 266 -25.75 1.14 -23.45
C GLU A 266 -25.89 0.24 -24.69
N PRO A 267 -26.50 0.75 -25.79
CA PRO A 267 -26.72 -0.02 -27.02
C PRO A 267 -25.44 -0.55 -27.66
N SER A 268 -24.29 0.05 -27.35
CA SER A 268 -22.99 -0.42 -27.84
C SER A 268 -22.64 -1.83 -27.33
N LEU A 269 -23.14 -2.22 -26.16
CA LEU A 269 -22.92 -3.54 -25.57
C LEU A 269 -23.63 -4.66 -26.34
N ASP A 270 -24.69 -4.37 -27.09
CA ASP A 270 -25.40 -5.35 -27.94
C ASP A 270 -24.49 -5.93 -29.04
N THR A 271 -23.37 -5.26 -29.33
CA THR A 271 -22.40 -5.64 -30.37
C THR A 271 -21.00 -5.94 -29.84
N LEU A 272 -20.80 -5.93 -28.52
CA LEU A 272 -19.48 -6.12 -27.91
C LEU A 272 -18.97 -7.55 -28.13
N VAL A 273 -19.82 -8.55 -27.88
CA VAL A 273 -19.46 -9.97 -28.04
C VAL A 273 -19.47 -10.32 -29.54
N PRO A 274 -18.35 -10.75 -30.13
CA PRO A 274 -18.29 -11.07 -31.55
C PRO A 274 -19.09 -12.32 -31.93
N ASP A 275 -19.73 -12.32 -33.11
CA ASP A 275 -20.40 -13.51 -33.65
C ASP A 275 -19.46 -14.70 -33.88
N ASN A 276 -18.17 -14.43 -34.16
CA ASN A 276 -17.16 -15.46 -34.32
C ASN A 276 -16.63 -15.85 -32.93
N PRO A 277 -16.86 -17.09 -32.45
CA PRO A 277 -16.47 -17.51 -31.10
C PRO A 277 -14.95 -17.57 -30.89
N ASN A 278 -14.15 -17.51 -31.96
CA ASN A 278 -12.68 -17.48 -31.85
C ASN A 278 -12.10 -16.06 -31.74
N LYS A 279 -12.94 -15.02 -31.82
CA LYS A 279 -12.50 -13.63 -31.74
C LYS A 279 -12.72 -13.11 -30.32
N PRO A 280 -11.66 -12.67 -29.61
CA PRO A 280 -11.82 -12.07 -28.29
C PRO A 280 -12.36 -10.63 -28.39
N TYR A 281 -12.79 -10.09 -27.25
CA TYR A 281 -13.14 -8.70 -27.04
C TYR A 281 -12.57 -8.24 -25.70
N ASP A 282 -12.51 -6.93 -25.49
CA ASP A 282 -11.96 -6.36 -24.27
C ASP A 282 -13.03 -6.27 -23.18
N MET A 283 -12.85 -7.04 -22.11
CA MET A 283 -13.75 -7.01 -20.96
C MET A 283 -13.73 -5.65 -20.22
N HIS A 284 -12.66 -4.86 -20.34
CA HIS A 284 -12.64 -3.49 -19.78
C HIS A 284 -13.73 -2.61 -20.38
N GLU A 285 -14.07 -2.80 -21.66
CA GLU A 285 -15.13 -2.03 -22.31
C GLU A 285 -16.49 -2.31 -21.66
N LEU A 286 -16.77 -3.57 -21.29
CA LEU A 286 -17.99 -3.91 -20.56
C LEU A 286 -18.00 -3.26 -19.17
N ILE A 287 -16.91 -3.41 -18.41
CA ILE A 287 -16.81 -2.91 -17.03
C ILE A 287 -17.01 -1.39 -17.02
N THR A 288 -16.25 -0.65 -17.83
CA THR A 288 -16.31 0.81 -17.89
C THR A 288 -17.66 1.34 -18.39
N LYS A 289 -18.42 0.55 -19.16
CA LYS A 289 -19.77 0.93 -19.56
C LYS A 289 -20.82 0.63 -18.51
N VAL A 290 -20.57 -0.27 -17.57
CA VAL A 290 -21.54 -0.67 -16.53
C VAL A 290 -21.34 0.09 -15.22
N VAL A 291 -20.10 0.39 -14.82
CA VAL A 291 -19.84 1.16 -13.61
C VAL A 291 -20.14 2.65 -13.82
N ASP A 292 -20.52 3.33 -12.74
CA ASP A 292 -20.79 4.77 -12.74
C ASP A 292 -19.60 5.55 -13.29
N ASP A 293 -19.86 6.52 -14.19
CA ASP A 293 -18.86 7.41 -14.79
C ASP A 293 -17.73 6.70 -15.58
N GLY A 294 -17.84 5.38 -15.78
CA GLY A 294 -16.74 4.55 -16.27
C GLY A 294 -15.51 4.52 -15.36
N ASP A 295 -15.69 4.86 -14.08
CA ASP A 295 -14.62 4.94 -13.09
C ASP A 295 -14.29 3.55 -12.51
N PHE A 296 -13.27 2.90 -13.05
CA PHE A 296 -12.76 1.61 -12.56
C PHE A 296 -11.36 1.76 -11.96
N PHE A 297 -11.22 1.45 -10.67
CA PHE A 297 -9.93 1.33 -9.99
C PHE A 297 -9.47 -0.12 -10.09
N GLU A 298 -8.72 -0.44 -11.15
CA GLU A 298 -8.20 -1.78 -11.37
C GLU A 298 -7.07 -2.10 -10.38
N LEU A 299 -7.04 -3.35 -9.90
CA LEU A 299 -5.99 -3.91 -9.06
C LEU A 299 -5.22 -4.98 -9.82
N LYS A 300 -3.89 -4.96 -9.67
CA LYS A 300 -2.94 -5.84 -10.37
C LYS A 300 -3.12 -5.83 -11.91
N PRO A 301 -3.14 -4.65 -12.57
CA PRO A 301 -3.30 -4.60 -14.04
C PRO A 301 -2.17 -5.34 -14.78
N ASP A 302 -0.95 -5.31 -14.23
CA ASP A 302 0.24 -5.90 -14.84
C ASP A 302 0.43 -7.41 -14.52
N PHE A 303 -0.47 -8.03 -13.72
CA PHE A 303 -0.32 -9.41 -13.25
C PHE A 303 -1.59 -10.24 -13.45
N ALA A 304 -1.41 -11.45 -13.99
CA ALA A 304 -2.49 -12.39 -14.31
C ALA A 304 -3.62 -11.69 -15.11
N GLY A 305 -3.26 -11.10 -16.25
CA GLY A 305 -4.16 -10.31 -17.10
C GLY A 305 -5.33 -11.08 -17.73
N ASN A 306 -5.42 -12.39 -17.50
CA ASN A 306 -6.55 -13.26 -17.85
C ASN A 306 -7.75 -13.12 -16.90
N ILE A 307 -7.59 -12.42 -15.77
CA ILE A 307 -8.68 -12.00 -14.89
C ILE A 307 -8.49 -10.54 -14.45
N LEU A 308 -9.57 -9.78 -14.48
CA LEU A 308 -9.64 -8.39 -14.03
C LEU A 308 -10.28 -8.36 -12.65
N ILE A 309 -9.71 -7.55 -11.76
CA ILE A 309 -10.29 -7.24 -10.45
C ILE A 309 -10.15 -5.75 -10.19
N GLY A 310 -11.07 -5.18 -9.42
CA GLY A 310 -10.98 -3.78 -9.06
C GLY A 310 -12.27 -3.25 -8.47
N PHE A 311 -12.26 -1.98 -8.12
CA PHE A 311 -13.41 -1.30 -7.55
C PHE A 311 -14.06 -0.37 -8.57
N GLY A 312 -15.39 -0.34 -8.58
CA GLY A 312 -16.19 0.67 -9.26
C GLY A 312 -17.30 1.16 -8.34
N ARG A 313 -18.20 1.99 -8.87
CA ARG A 313 -19.47 2.33 -8.20
C ARG A 313 -20.65 1.96 -9.09
N MET A 314 -21.77 1.64 -8.46
CA MET A 314 -23.06 1.48 -9.13
C MET A 314 -24.14 2.17 -8.28
N GLY A 315 -24.82 3.16 -8.85
CA GLY A 315 -25.75 3.99 -8.10
C GLY A 315 -25.11 4.69 -6.90
N GLY A 316 -23.84 5.07 -7.04
CA GLY A 316 -23.07 5.80 -6.02
C GLY A 316 -22.46 4.94 -4.92
N SER A 317 -22.74 3.63 -4.87
CA SER A 317 -22.18 2.71 -3.87
C SER A 317 -21.01 1.90 -4.43
N THR A 318 -19.96 1.68 -3.64
CA THR A 318 -18.81 0.86 -4.06
C THR A 318 -19.23 -0.58 -4.37
N VAL A 319 -18.73 -1.12 -5.47
CA VAL A 319 -18.80 -2.54 -5.85
C VAL A 319 -17.42 -3.06 -6.20
N GLY A 320 -17.14 -4.32 -5.84
CA GLY A 320 -16.01 -5.07 -6.34
C GLY A 320 -16.39 -5.75 -7.66
N VAL A 321 -15.51 -5.70 -8.65
CA VAL A 321 -15.70 -6.38 -9.94
C VAL A 321 -14.70 -7.52 -10.07
N VAL A 322 -15.16 -8.68 -10.52
CA VAL A 322 -14.31 -9.80 -10.94
C VAL A 322 -14.72 -10.20 -12.35
N ALA A 323 -13.79 -10.20 -13.31
CA ALA A 323 -14.15 -10.46 -14.70
C ALA A 323 -13.09 -11.27 -15.44
N ASN A 324 -13.48 -12.27 -16.22
CA ASN A 324 -12.55 -12.94 -17.14
C ASN A 324 -12.13 -11.97 -18.26
N GLN A 325 -10.90 -12.08 -18.75
CA GLN A 325 -10.40 -11.27 -19.87
C GLN A 325 -10.10 -12.15 -21.10
N PRO A 326 -11.03 -12.23 -22.09
CA PRO A 326 -10.85 -13.06 -23.27
C PRO A 326 -9.60 -12.73 -24.10
N MET A 327 -9.09 -11.49 -24.03
CA MET A 327 -7.87 -11.09 -24.76
C MET A 327 -6.59 -11.75 -24.25
N VAL A 328 -6.60 -12.32 -23.03
CA VAL A 328 -5.42 -12.94 -22.42
C VAL A 328 -5.75 -14.39 -22.05
N LEU A 329 -5.03 -15.34 -22.64
CA LEU A 329 -5.24 -16.78 -22.44
C LEU A 329 -6.71 -17.22 -22.63
N ALA A 330 -7.45 -16.55 -23.52
CA ALA A 330 -8.88 -16.77 -23.75
C ALA A 330 -9.74 -16.67 -22.48
N GLY A 331 -9.32 -15.91 -21.46
CA GLY A 331 -10.04 -15.77 -20.20
C GLY A 331 -9.98 -17.01 -19.29
N CYS A 332 -9.14 -18.00 -19.60
CA CYS A 332 -8.95 -19.20 -18.78
C CYS A 332 -8.46 -18.85 -17.37
N LEU A 333 -8.92 -19.60 -16.37
CA LEU A 333 -8.38 -19.54 -15.01
C LEU A 333 -7.08 -20.34 -14.90
N ASP A 334 -6.14 -19.86 -14.10
CA ASP A 334 -4.85 -20.48 -13.81
C ASP A 334 -4.48 -20.22 -12.34
N ILE A 335 -3.34 -20.74 -11.88
CA ILE A 335 -2.89 -20.53 -10.48
C ILE A 335 -2.88 -19.04 -10.10
N GLN A 336 -2.31 -18.19 -10.96
CA GLN A 336 -2.08 -16.78 -10.63
C GLN A 336 -3.38 -15.97 -10.62
N SER A 337 -4.23 -16.14 -11.64
CA SER A 337 -5.56 -15.51 -11.68
C SER A 337 -6.46 -15.99 -10.55
N SER A 338 -6.37 -17.27 -10.16
CA SER A 338 -7.14 -17.81 -9.03
C SER A 338 -6.71 -17.18 -7.71
N VAL A 339 -5.40 -17.04 -7.45
CA VAL A 339 -4.89 -16.37 -6.24
C VAL A 339 -5.26 -14.88 -6.23
N LYS A 340 -5.11 -14.20 -7.38
CA LYS A 340 -5.49 -12.78 -7.57
C LYS A 340 -6.96 -12.56 -7.21
N ALA A 341 -7.88 -13.30 -7.84
CA ALA A 341 -9.30 -13.12 -7.62
C ALA A 341 -9.75 -13.60 -6.23
N ALA A 342 -9.23 -14.73 -5.72
CA ALA A 342 -9.63 -15.25 -4.42
C ALA A 342 -9.31 -14.28 -3.27
N ARG A 343 -8.15 -13.63 -3.28
CA ARG A 343 -7.78 -12.65 -2.25
C ARG A 343 -8.70 -11.42 -2.32
N PHE A 344 -9.00 -10.94 -3.53
CA PHE A 344 -9.89 -9.80 -3.75
C PHE A 344 -11.32 -10.07 -3.29
N VAL A 345 -11.87 -11.25 -3.63
CA VAL A 345 -13.21 -11.68 -3.17
C VAL A 345 -13.28 -11.71 -1.64
N ARG A 346 -12.27 -12.29 -0.98
CA ARG A 346 -12.22 -12.35 0.50
C ARG A 346 -12.11 -10.96 1.13
N PHE A 347 -11.35 -10.05 0.53
CA PHE A 347 -11.28 -8.67 0.99
C PHE A 347 -12.65 -7.99 0.89
N CYS A 348 -13.31 -8.09 -0.26
CA CYS A 348 -14.62 -7.49 -0.47
C CYS A 348 -15.66 -8.03 0.54
N ASP A 349 -15.70 -9.34 0.74
CA ASP A 349 -16.57 -10.00 1.72
C ASP A 349 -16.33 -9.51 3.15
N ALA A 350 -15.07 -9.45 3.57
CA ALA A 350 -14.70 -9.02 4.92
C ALA A 350 -15.11 -7.56 5.24
N PHE A 351 -15.25 -6.73 4.22
CA PHE A 351 -15.61 -5.31 4.33
C PHE A 351 -17.01 -5.00 3.78
N GLY A 352 -17.86 -6.01 3.57
CA GLY A 352 -19.25 -5.80 3.13
C GLY A 352 -19.39 -5.17 1.74
N ILE A 353 -18.36 -5.25 0.89
CA ILE A 353 -18.39 -4.74 -0.49
C ILE A 353 -19.08 -5.77 -1.40
N PRO A 354 -20.19 -5.43 -2.07
CA PRO A 354 -20.85 -6.32 -3.02
C PRO A 354 -19.95 -6.67 -4.20
N ILE A 355 -20.10 -7.88 -4.75
CA ILE A 355 -19.30 -8.37 -5.87
C ILE A 355 -20.18 -8.56 -7.11
N VAL A 356 -19.76 -7.96 -8.22
CA VAL A 356 -20.31 -8.21 -9.56
C VAL A 356 -19.31 -9.04 -10.35
N THR A 357 -19.76 -10.15 -10.90
CA THR A 357 -18.91 -11.06 -11.68
C THR A 357 -19.34 -11.09 -13.15
N PHE A 358 -18.42 -10.73 -14.05
CA PHE A 358 -18.61 -10.90 -15.50
C PHE A 358 -17.89 -12.16 -15.97
N VAL A 359 -18.66 -13.13 -16.48
CA VAL A 359 -18.16 -14.47 -16.75
C VAL A 359 -17.99 -14.69 -18.25
N ASP A 360 -16.75 -14.86 -18.69
CA ASP A 360 -16.40 -15.31 -20.04
C ASP A 360 -15.03 -16.01 -20.04
N GLY A 361 -15.02 -17.22 -19.50
CA GLY A 361 -13.84 -18.08 -19.44
C GLY A 361 -14.22 -19.52 -19.78
N PRO A 362 -13.49 -20.19 -20.69
CA PRO A 362 -13.90 -21.50 -21.17
C PRO A 362 -13.66 -22.62 -20.13
N CYS A 363 -12.56 -22.54 -19.35
CA CYS A 363 -12.21 -23.45 -18.25
C CYS A 363 -10.90 -22.97 -17.58
N PHE A 364 -10.13 -23.92 -17.03
CA PHE A 364 -8.77 -23.74 -16.53
C PHE A 364 -7.71 -23.96 -17.62
N LEU A 365 -6.55 -23.34 -17.46
CA LEU A 365 -5.36 -23.53 -18.29
C LEU A 365 -4.76 -24.93 -18.03
N PRO A 366 -4.61 -25.80 -19.06
CA PRO A 366 -4.00 -27.11 -18.89
C PRO A 366 -2.46 -27.05 -18.84
N GLY A 367 -1.83 -28.04 -18.21
CA GLY A 367 -0.39 -28.31 -18.33
C GLY A 367 0.27 -28.77 -17.03
N THR A 368 1.37 -29.50 -17.13
CA THR A 368 2.10 -30.05 -15.95
C THR A 368 2.73 -28.98 -15.04
N ALA A 369 2.76 -27.73 -15.47
CA ALA A 369 3.17 -26.61 -14.62
C ALA A 369 1.99 -26.04 -13.79
N GLN A 370 0.75 -26.40 -14.14
CA GLN A 370 -0.47 -26.03 -13.42
C GLN A 370 -0.94 -27.14 -12.46
N GLU A 371 -0.71 -28.41 -12.81
CA GLU A 371 -0.84 -29.57 -11.90
C GLU A 371 0.25 -29.55 -10.82
#